data_AF-A0A843L0D0-F1
#
_entry.id   AF-A0A843L0D0-F1
#
_cell.length_a   1.000
_cell.length_b   1.000
_cell.length_c   1.000
_cell.angle_alpha   90.00
_cell.angle_beta   90.00
_cell.angle_gamma   90.00
#
_symmetry.space_group_name_H-M   'P 1'
#
loop_
_entity.id
_entity.type
_entity.pdbx_description
1 polymer ?
#
loop_
_entity_poly.entity_id
_entity_poly.type
_entity_poly.pdbx_seq_one_letter_code
_entity_poly.pdbx_strand_id
1 'polypeptide(L)'
;MKTLEFHRDDAKGRVTVVCADREVSVYSYCGYCRHCAGVRVGKRMIPTPQRQALSGLRQSANPDENLLNAAIMFNTLVRDGSAIECEDDKGEGFSSMYRR
;
A
#
# COMPACT_ATOMS: atom_id res chain seq x y z
N MET A 1 9.54 -9.98 -7.45
CA MET A 1 8.43 -9.00 -7.41
C MET A 1 7.19 -9.62 -8.02
N LYS A 2 6.08 -9.57 -7.30
CA LYS A 2 4.75 -10.07 -7.72
C LYS A 2 3.76 -8.91 -7.84
N THR A 3 2.92 -8.95 -8.87
CA THR A 3 1.82 -8.02 -9.03
C THR A 3 0.56 -8.64 -8.43
N LEU A 4 -0.04 -8.00 -7.43
CA LEU A 4 -1.29 -8.45 -6.81
C LEU A 4 -2.45 -7.60 -7.36
N GLU A 5 -3.35 -8.23 -8.11
CA GLU A 5 -4.47 -7.54 -8.75
C GLU A 5 -5.54 -7.11 -7.73
N PHE A 6 -6.12 -5.93 -7.97
CA PHE A 6 -7.19 -5.41 -7.11
C PHE A 6 -8.50 -6.12 -7.41
N HIS A 7 -9.08 -6.70 -6.38
CA HIS A 7 -10.48 -7.12 -6.36
C HIS A 7 -11.30 -5.97 -5.77
N ARG A 8 -12.20 -5.42 -6.58
CA ARG A 8 -13.08 -4.31 -6.18
C ARG A 8 -14.46 -4.87 -5.88
N ASP A 9 -14.93 -4.64 -4.66
CA ASP A 9 -16.32 -4.83 -4.27
C ASP A 9 -16.96 -3.44 -4.21
N ASP A 10 -17.47 -2.97 -5.35
CA ASP A 10 -18.07 -1.63 -5.49
C ASP A 10 -19.32 -1.48 -4.61
N ALA A 11 -20.05 -2.56 -4.35
CA ALA A 11 -21.23 -2.56 -3.48
C ALA A 11 -20.86 -2.26 -2.02
N LYS A 12 -19.64 -2.62 -1.60
CA LYS A 12 -19.13 -2.37 -0.24
C LYS A 12 -18.04 -1.31 -0.17
N GLY A 13 -17.66 -0.71 -1.30
CA GLY A 13 -16.54 0.24 -1.39
C GLY A 13 -15.21 -0.35 -0.94
N ARG A 14 -15.00 -1.66 -1.11
CA ARG A 14 -13.78 -2.35 -0.65
C ARG A 14 -12.87 -2.67 -1.82
N VAL A 15 -11.57 -2.56 -1.57
CA VAL A 15 -10.53 -3.01 -2.50
C VAL A 15 -9.64 -3.99 -1.75
N THR A 16 -9.53 -5.19 -2.27
CA THR A 16 -8.79 -6.31 -1.67
C THR A 16 -7.78 -6.90 -2.64
N VAL A 17 -6.80 -7.62 -2.10
CA VAL A 17 -5.82 -8.41 -2.86
C VAL A 17 -5.61 -9.75 -2.17
N VAL A 18 -5.21 -10.77 -2.94
CA VAL A 18 -4.69 -12.01 -2.38
C VAL A 18 -3.24 -11.80 -1.94
N CYS A 19 -2.96 -11.94 -0.65
CA CYS A 19 -1.64 -11.80 -0.06
C CYS A 19 -1.29 -13.06 0.74
N ALA A 20 -0.27 -13.79 0.29
CA ALA A 20 -0.03 -15.18 0.70
C ALA A 20 -1.32 -16.00 0.48
N ASP A 21 -1.87 -16.62 1.53
CA ASP A 21 -3.03 -17.51 1.41
C ASP A 21 -4.35 -16.86 1.85
N ARG A 22 -4.41 -15.52 1.91
CA ARG A 22 -5.61 -14.80 2.35
C ARG A 22 -5.90 -13.54 1.55
N GLU A 23 -7.18 -13.19 1.51
CA GLU A 23 -7.65 -11.91 0.99
C GLU A 23 -7.48 -10.82 2.06
N VAL A 24 -6.85 -9.70 1.70
CA VAL A 24 -6.59 -8.57 2.61
C VAL A 24 -7.03 -7.25 1.99
N SER A 25 -7.45 -6.31 2.84
CA SER A 25 -7.78 -4.94 2.43
C SER A 25 -6.54 -4.20 1.95
N VAL A 26 -6.60 -3.59 0.76
CA VAL A 26 -5.52 -2.77 0.22
C VAL A 26 -5.27 -1.55 1.11
N TYR A 27 -6.33 -0.87 1.54
CA TYR A 27 -6.24 0.34 2.36
C TYR A 27 -5.62 0.08 3.74
N SER A 28 -5.99 -1.03 4.40
CA SER A 28 -5.60 -1.30 5.79
C SER A 28 -4.35 -2.18 5.93
N TYR A 29 -4.04 -3.01 4.93
CA TYR A 29 -2.87 -3.89 4.97
C TYR A 29 -1.78 -3.40 4.04
N CYS A 30 -2.09 -3.25 2.75
CA CYS A 30 -1.06 -2.97 1.76
C CYS A 30 -0.41 -1.60 1.95
N GLY A 31 -1.17 -0.57 2.33
CA GLY A 31 -0.63 0.76 2.66
C GLY A 31 0.34 0.77 3.84
N TYR A 32 0.32 -0.27 4.69
CA TYR A 32 1.14 -0.37 5.90
C TYR A 32 2.11 -1.56 5.84
N CYS A 33 2.22 -2.25 4.71
CA CYS A 33 3.07 -3.42 4.55
C CYS A 33 4.46 -3.01 4.03
N ARG A 34 5.53 -3.49 4.67
CA ARG A 34 6.91 -3.23 4.23
C ARG A 34 7.22 -3.79 2.84
N HIS A 35 6.50 -4.82 2.41
CA HIS A 35 6.70 -5.51 1.13
C HIS A 35 5.94 -4.87 -0.03
N CYS A 36 4.92 -4.06 0.26
CA CYS A 36 4.14 -3.39 -0.77
C CYS A 36 4.90 -2.17 -1.29
N ALA A 37 5.47 -2.31 -2.49
CA ALA A 37 6.42 -1.37 -3.05
C ALA A 37 5.75 -0.18 -3.72
N GLY A 38 4.66 -0.41 -4.45
CA GLY A 38 3.96 0.64 -5.18
C GLY A 38 2.65 0.19 -5.80
N VAL A 39 1.81 1.16 -6.15
CA VAL A 39 0.54 0.93 -6.84
C VAL A 39 0.75 1.07 -8.34
N ARG A 40 0.18 0.14 -9.13
CA ARG A 40 0.18 0.21 -10.58
C ARG A 40 -0.98 1.09 -11.05
N VAL A 41 -0.66 2.24 -11.65
CA VAL A 41 -1.60 3.19 -12.23
C VAL A 41 -1.36 3.25 -13.74
N GLY A 42 -2.27 2.65 -14.51
CA GLY A 42 -2.08 2.42 -15.94
C GLY A 42 -0.84 1.56 -16.21
N LYS A 43 0.15 2.13 -16.90
CA LYS A 43 1.43 1.46 -17.22
C LYS A 43 2.56 1.78 -16.24
N ARG A 44 2.33 2.63 -15.24
CA ARG A 44 3.37 3.12 -14.32
C ARG A 44 3.20 2.48 -12.95
N MET A 45 4.32 2.18 -12.30
CA MET A 45 4.34 1.88 -10.87
C MET A 45 4.66 3.16 -10.11
N ILE A 46 3.79 3.53 -9.17
CA ILE A 46 3.98 4.67 -8.28
C ILE A 46 4.30 4.14 -6.89
N PRO A 47 5.46 4.47 -6.31
CA PRO A 47 5.83 4.02 -4.96
C PRO A 47 4.77 4.39 -3.92
N THR A 48 4.62 3.57 -2.88
CA THR A 48 3.66 3.87 -1.82
C THR A 48 4.07 5.17 -1.08
N PRO A 49 3.18 6.18 -0.97
CA PRO A 49 3.48 7.41 -0.24
C PRO A 49 3.89 7.15 1.21
N GLN A 50 3.41 6.05 1.80
CA GLN A 50 3.79 5.61 3.14
C GLN A 50 5.29 5.28 3.26
N ARG A 51 5.90 4.64 2.25
CA ARG A 51 7.36 4.41 2.22
C ARG A 51 8.15 5.72 2.19
N GLN A 52 7.66 6.70 1.46
CA GLN A 52 8.28 8.02 1.38
C GLN A 52 8.15 8.79 2.70
N ALA A 53 6.95 8.79 3.29
CA ALA A 53 6.71 9.40 4.60
C ALA A 53 7.60 8.79 5.67
N LEU A 54 7.74 7.45 5.71
CA LEU A 54 8.64 6.76 6.65
C LEU A 54 10.09 7.26 6.54
N SER A 55 10.58 7.50 5.32
CA SER A 55 11.93 8.03 5.09
C SER A 55 12.06 9.49 5.57
N GLY A 56 11.00 10.28 5.44
CA GLY A 56 10.93 11.68 5.87
C GLY A 56 10.67 11.90 7.37
N LEU A 57 10.14 10.90 8.09
CA LEU A 57 9.83 11.00 9.53
C LEU A 57 11.05 11.34 10.40
N ARG A 58 12.26 10.99 9.98
CA ARG A 58 13.51 11.33 10.71
C ARG A 58 13.85 12.83 10.65
N GLN A 59 13.25 13.59 9.75
CA GLN A 59 13.59 15.00 9.48
C GLN A 59 12.42 15.96 9.67
N SER A 60 11.20 15.47 9.97
CA SER A 60 10.00 16.29 10.00
C SER A 60 9.54 16.68 11.41
N ALA A 61 9.15 17.94 11.58
CA ALA A 61 8.59 18.46 12.84
C ALA A 61 7.17 17.92 13.15
N ASN A 62 6.39 17.54 12.13
CA ASN A 62 4.99 17.07 12.25
C ASN A 62 4.80 15.68 11.62
N PRO A 63 5.14 14.60 12.33
CA PRO A 63 5.07 13.23 11.79
C PRO A 63 3.64 12.78 11.46
N ASP A 64 2.64 13.20 12.23
CA ASP A 64 1.24 12.79 12.05
C ASP A 64 0.61 13.35 10.78
N GLU A 65 0.91 14.61 10.45
CA GLU A 65 0.42 15.27 9.23
C GLU A 65 1.01 14.60 7.97
N ASN A 66 2.28 14.22 8.02
CA ASN A 66 2.93 13.50 6.93
C ASN A 66 2.31 12.11 6.70
N LEU A 67 2.00 11.39 7.78
CA LEU A 67 1.32 10.10 7.69
C LEU A 67 -0.11 10.25 7.15
N LEU A 68 -0.83 11.29 7.56
CA LEU A 68 -2.17 11.59 7.07
C LEU A 68 -2.16 11.91 5.57
N ASN A 69 -1.26 12.78 5.13
CA ASN A 69 -1.09 13.14 3.72
C ASN A 69 -0.71 11.91 2.87
N ALA A 70 0.19 11.06 3.38
CA ALA A 70 0.56 9.82 2.71
C ALA A 70 -0.63 8.86 2.57
N ALA A 71 -1.48 8.74 3.60
CA ALA A 71 -2.68 7.91 3.55
C ALA A 71 -3.69 8.43 2.51
N ILE A 72 -3.94 9.75 2.46
CA ILE A 72 -4.83 10.37 1.47
C ILE A 72 -4.33 10.12 0.04
N MET A 73 -3.02 10.33 -0.18
CA MET A 73 -2.41 10.13 -1.49
C MET A 73 -2.47 8.66 -1.91
N PHE A 74 -2.20 7.73 -0.98
CA PHE A 74 -2.33 6.31 -1.25
C PHE A 74 -3.75 5.91 -1.62
N ASN A 75 -4.77 6.44 -0.93
CA ASN A 75 -6.16 6.15 -1.26
C ASN A 75 -6.51 6.60 -2.69
N THR A 76 -5.98 7.75 -3.12
CA THR A 76 -6.13 8.23 -4.51
C THR A 76 -5.46 7.29 -5.50
N LEU A 77 -4.23 6.84 -5.21
CA LEU A 77 -3.52 5.88 -6.05
C LEU A 77 -4.26 4.54 -6.17
N VAL A 78 -4.81 4.04 -5.07
CA VAL A 78 -5.59 2.79 -5.07
C VAL A 78 -6.89 2.96 -5.86
N ARG A 79 -7.55 4.13 -5.77
CA ARG A 79 -8.74 4.42 -6.56
C ARG A 79 -8.44 4.37 -8.06
N ASP A 80 -7.35 5.01 -8.49
CA ASP A 80 -7.01 5.18 -9.91
C ASP A 80 -6.15 4.00 -10.45
N GLY A 81 -5.65 3.14 -9.57
CA GLY A 81 -4.79 2.00 -9.89
C GLY A 81 -5.53 0.69 -10.15
N SER A 82 -4.80 -0.34 -10.56
CA SER A 82 -5.36 -1.67 -10.87
C SER A 82 -4.72 -2.82 -10.09
N ALA A 83 -3.53 -2.61 -9.55
CA ALA A 83 -2.79 -3.64 -8.83
C ALA A 83 -1.78 -3.00 -7.88
N ILE A 84 -1.18 -3.83 -7.03
CA ILE A 84 -0.05 -3.45 -6.20
C ILE A 84 1.17 -4.33 -6.50
N GLU A 85 2.33 -3.69 -6.65
CA GLU A 85 3.61 -4.38 -6.72
C GLU A 85 4.06 -4.74 -5.31
N CYS A 86 4.36 -6.02 -5.13
CA CYS A 86 4.79 -6.59 -3.88
C CYS A 86 6.17 -7.26 -4.04
N GLU A 87 7.07 -6.95 -3.12
CA GLU A 87 8.44 -7.47 -3.04
C GLU A 87 8.54 -8.73 -2.17
N ASP A 88 7.42 -9.23 -1.65
CA ASP A 88 7.37 -10.48 -0.89
C ASP A 88 7.41 -11.71 -1.83
N ASP A 89 8.61 -12.10 -2.25
CA ASP A 89 8.80 -13.27 -3.11
C ASP A 89 8.76 -14.60 -2.33
N LYS A 90 8.86 -14.56 -1.00
CA LYS A 90 8.85 -15.76 -0.14
C LYS A 90 7.46 -16.13 0.39
N GLY A 91 6.46 -15.28 0.19
CA GLY A 91 5.12 -15.51 0.73
C GLY A 91 5.06 -15.28 2.25
N GLU A 92 5.90 -14.39 2.80
CA GLU A 92 5.89 -13.99 4.22
C GLU A 92 4.55 -13.34 4.62
N GLY A 93 3.82 -12.78 3.64
CA GLY A 93 2.53 -12.14 3.88
C GLY A 93 2.68 -10.72 4.43
N PHE A 94 1.69 -10.30 5.23
CA PHE A 94 1.69 -8.94 5.78
C PHE A 94 2.77 -8.76 6.85
N SER A 95 3.62 -7.75 6.66
CA SER A 95 4.58 -7.31 7.67
C SER A 95 4.52 -5.79 7.80
N SER A 96 4.14 -5.31 8.99
CA SER A 96 3.92 -3.89 9.25
C SER A 96 5.20 -3.07 9.07
N MET A 97 5.09 -1.96 8.36
CA MET A 97 6.16 -0.99 8.14
C MET A 97 6.41 -0.10 9.37
N TYR A 98 5.41 0.08 10.23
CA TYR A 98 5.45 0.98 11.39
C TYR A 98 5.55 0.25 12.72
N ARG A 99 6.03 -1.00 12.73
CA ARG A 99 6.20 -1.73 13.98
C ARG A 99 7.27 -1.04 14.86
N ARG A 100 6.85 -0.63 16.06
CA ARG A 100 7.70 -0.46 17.24
C ARG A 100 8.32 -1.80 17.63
#